data_AF-A0A1J7IV89-F1
#
_entry.id   AF-A0A1J7IV89-F1
#
_cell.length_a   1.000
_cell.length_b   1.000
_cell.length_c   1.000
_cell.angle_alpha   90.00
_cell.angle_beta   90.00
_cell.angle_gamma   90.00
#
_symmetry.space_group_name_H-M   'P 1'
#
loop_
_entity.id
_entity.type
_entity.pdbx_description
1 polymer ?
#
loop_
_entity_poly.entity_id
_entity_poly.type
_entity_poly.pdbx_seq_one_letter_code
_entity_poly.pdbx_strand_id
1 'polypeptide(L)'
;MPLVVPGLMGNSGDNKTDEWTNKLVGKKLSEQDSNETSFCKRDLPQETRVIEPGMMVTKDFKPERLNVHLKEDGTVMTPSPKQKLKSSIQRNLRNSLLAGYPLLTPYIDEVMPKKASLCQMKLPDRASLYVLDTPGSPPLFYQHENGAPLLPHLKLVHRFPQAFPTIRIDRGAIRFVLSGATLMAPGLTSAGGRLPEPRDGEEGVDGEGRWSRELKKGEPVVVMAEGKEEACAVGVLVAGTEEVKKAGKGPVVEDAHFLGDGLWKLNLD
;
A
#
# COMPACT_ATOMS: atom_id res chain seq x y z
N MET A 1 46.61 -13.46 15.79
CA MET A 1 46.25 -13.69 14.38
C MET A 1 44.85 -14.28 14.37
N PRO A 2 43.82 -13.65 13.76
CA PRO A 2 42.52 -14.29 13.68
C PRO A 2 42.51 -15.28 12.51
N LEU A 3 42.07 -16.50 12.81
CA LEU A 3 41.94 -17.64 11.92
C LEU A 3 40.78 -17.41 10.94
N VAL A 4 41.08 -17.47 9.64
CA VAL A 4 40.09 -17.44 8.56
C VAL A 4 39.63 -18.88 8.33
N VAL A 5 38.32 -19.12 8.42
CA VAL A 5 37.68 -20.39 8.06
C VAL A 5 37.11 -20.25 6.65
N PRO A 6 37.64 -20.94 5.62
CA PRO A 6 37.09 -20.88 4.27
C PRO A 6 35.96 -21.90 4.09
N GLY A 7 34.79 -21.45 3.61
CA GLY A 7 33.76 -22.35 3.09
C GLY A 7 32.34 -21.99 3.49
N LEU A 8 31.77 -20.98 2.81
CA LEU A 8 30.32 -20.79 2.65
C LEU A 8 30.09 -20.07 1.31
N MET A 9 30.28 -20.81 0.22
CA MET A 9 29.74 -20.48 -1.11
C MET A 9 28.67 -21.52 -1.44
N GLY A 10 27.51 -21.03 -1.87
CA GLY A 10 26.32 -21.80 -2.27
C GLY A 10 25.10 -21.22 -1.57
N ASN A 11 24.21 -20.43 -2.18
CA ASN A 11 23.71 -20.53 -3.54
C ASN A 11 23.28 -19.13 -4.04
N SER A 12 23.99 -18.57 -5.02
CA SER A 12 23.75 -17.24 -5.59
C SER A 12 22.69 -17.33 -6.69
N GLY A 13 21.41 -17.36 -6.30
CA GLY A 13 20.27 -17.34 -7.23
C GLY A 13 19.71 -15.94 -7.54
N ASP A 14 20.02 -14.93 -6.73
CA ASP A 14 19.25 -13.66 -6.72
C ASP A 14 19.91 -12.46 -7.43
N ASN A 15 21.14 -12.56 -7.93
CA ASN A 15 21.88 -11.36 -8.38
C ASN A 15 21.42 -10.77 -9.74
N LYS A 16 20.89 -11.56 -10.67
CA LYS A 16 20.67 -11.07 -12.04
C LYS A 16 19.50 -10.07 -12.13
N THR A 17 18.39 -10.35 -11.45
CA THR A 17 17.23 -9.46 -11.44
C THR A 17 17.56 -8.15 -10.77
N ASP A 18 18.32 -8.19 -9.66
CA ASP A 18 18.82 -7.02 -8.95
C ASP A 18 19.84 -6.20 -9.77
N GLU A 19 20.68 -6.85 -10.56
CA GLU A 19 21.57 -6.15 -11.49
C GLU A 19 20.80 -5.42 -12.60
N TRP A 20 19.76 -6.06 -13.14
CA TRP A 20 18.93 -5.46 -14.19
C TRP A 20 18.03 -4.35 -13.67
N THR A 21 17.43 -4.51 -12.50
CA THR A 21 16.64 -3.44 -11.87
C THR A 21 17.53 -2.21 -11.70
N ASN A 22 18.72 -2.33 -11.10
CA ASN A 22 19.70 -1.25 -10.94
C ASN A 22 20.11 -0.58 -12.27
N LYS A 23 20.27 -1.34 -13.36
CA LYS A 23 20.62 -0.79 -14.69
C LYS A 23 19.49 0.03 -15.33
N LEU A 24 18.25 -0.34 -15.02
CA LEU A 24 17.05 0.21 -15.64
C LEU A 24 16.40 1.32 -14.80
N VAL A 25 16.70 1.41 -13.49
CA VAL A 25 16.16 2.46 -12.59
C VAL A 25 16.22 3.83 -13.26
N GLY A 26 15.08 4.51 -13.36
CA GLY A 26 14.99 5.90 -13.78
C GLY A 26 15.23 6.16 -15.28
N LYS A 27 15.48 5.12 -16.08
CA LYS A 27 15.65 5.25 -17.54
C LYS A 27 14.32 5.07 -18.27
N LYS A 28 14.15 5.78 -19.39
CA LYS A 28 13.04 5.58 -20.32
C LYS A 28 13.34 4.46 -21.30
N LEU A 29 12.44 3.48 -21.47
CA LEU A 29 12.64 2.47 -22.51
C LEU A 29 12.40 3.09 -23.89
N SER A 30 13.38 2.94 -24.78
CA SER A 30 13.31 3.45 -26.15
C SER A 30 13.72 2.38 -27.16
N GLU A 31 13.36 2.58 -28.44
CA GLU A 31 13.80 1.73 -29.55
C GLU A 31 15.18 2.14 -30.10
N GLN A 32 15.74 3.25 -29.60
CA GLN A 32 17.01 3.84 -30.02
C GLN A 32 18.15 3.43 -29.06
N ASP A 33 19.38 3.82 -29.39
CA ASP A 33 20.56 3.46 -28.61
C ASP A 33 20.47 3.93 -27.14
N SER A 34 21.06 3.13 -26.26
CA SER A 34 21.11 3.39 -24.82
C SER A 34 21.93 4.65 -24.50
N ASN A 35 21.36 5.59 -23.73
CA ASN A 35 22.04 6.79 -23.25
C ASN A 35 21.85 6.97 -21.73
N GLU A 36 22.21 8.13 -21.17
CA GLU A 36 22.11 8.37 -19.72
C GLU A 36 20.65 8.37 -19.21
N THR A 37 19.69 8.78 -20.05
CA THR A 37 18.27 8.96 -19.66
C THR A 37 17.33 7.92 -20.28
N SER A 38 17.81 7.09 -21.20
CA SER A 38 17.03 6.09 -21.93
C SER A 38 17.81 4.80 -22.15
N PHE A 39 17.09 3.68 -22.20
CA PHE A 39 17.66 2.34 -22.35
C PHE A 39 17.00 1.64 -23.53
N CYS A 40 17.81 1.05 -24.41
CA CYS A 40 17.32 0.36 -25.59
C CYS A 40 16.61 -0.94 -25.22
N LYS A 41 15.41 -1.17 -25.75
CA LYS A 41 14.69 -2.43 -25.50
C LYS A 41 15.42 -3.67 -26.02
N ARG A 42 16.30 -3.51 -27.03
CA ARG A 42 17.08 -4.62 -27.61
C ARG A 42 18.17 -5.14 -26.66
N ASP A 43 18.59 -4.31 -25.71
CA ASP A 43 19.62 -4.65 -24.74
C ASP A 43 19.05 -5.36 -23.51
N LEU A 44 17.72 -5.53 -23.42
CA LEU A 44 17.06 -6.28 -22.36
C LEU A 44 17.34 -7.79 -22.51
N PRO A 45 17.41 -8.54 -21.39
CA PRO A 45 17.60 -9.98 -21.46
C PRO A 45 16.46 -10.66 -22.22
N GLN A 46 16.78 -11.80 -22.84
CA GLN A 46 15.87 -12.49 -23.78
C GLN A 46 14.52 -12.86 -23.13
N GLU A 47 14.51 -13.17 -21.83
CA GLU A 47 13.30 -13.38 -21.04
C GLU A 47 12.87 -12.11 -20.30
N THR A 48 12.48 -11.07 -21.03
CA THR A 48 11.94 -9.83 -20.44
C THR A 48 10.47 -9.62 -20.80
N ARG A 49 9.66 -9.23 -19.83
CA ARG A 49 8.29 -8.75 -20.03
C ARG A 49 8.23 -7.27 -19.65
N VAL A 50 7.99 -6.42 -20.65
CA VAL A 50 7.71 -4.99 -20.43
C VAL A 50 6.22 -4.84 -20.17
N ILE A 51 5.87 -4.23 -19.04
CA ILE A 51 4.49 -4.09 -18.57
C ILE A 51 4.14 -2.60 -18.58
N GLU A 52 3.29 -2.22 -19.52
CA GLU A 52 2.77 -0.86 -19.64
C GLU A 52 1.56 -0.64 -18.73
N PRO A 53 1.27 0.63 -18.32
CA PRO A 53 0.08 0.95 -17.56
C PRO A 53 -1.20 0.43 -18.24
N GLY A 54 -1.98 -0.37 -17.53
CA GLY A 54 -3.25 -0.94 -18.03
C GLY A 54 -3.12 -2.23 -18.84
N MET A 55 -1.90 -2.73 -19.08
CA MET A 55 -1.68 -4.02 -19.73
C MET A 55 -2.18 -5.17 -18.84
N MET A 56 -3.09 -6.00 -19.37
CA MET A 56 -3.49 -7.24 -18.69
C MET A 56 -2.34 -8.24 -18.76
N VAL A 57 -1.84 -8.65 -17.59
CA VAL A 57 -0.73 -9.59 -17.47
C VAL A 57 -1.18 -10.87 -16.79
N THR A 58 -0.68 -12.00 -17.30
CA THR A 58 -0.88 -13.31 -16.68
C THR A 58 -0.09 -13.38 -15.37
N LYS A 59 -0.70 -13.93 -14.31
CA LYS A 59 -0.06 -14.13 -12.99
C LYS A 59 0.80 -15.39 -12.92
N ASP A 60 1.55 -15.68 -13.98
CA ASP A 60 2.44 -16.85 -14.06
C ASP A 60 3.80 -16.55 -13.42
N PHE A 61 4.25 -17.40 -12.50
CA PHE A 61 5.58 -17.31 -11.91
C PHE A 61 6.62 -17.95 -12.85
N LYS A 62 7.56 -17.15 -13.35
CA LYS A 62 8.70 -17.60 -14.15
C LYS A 62 9.98 -17.02 -13.54
N PRO A 63 10.82 -17.83 -12.88
CA PRO A 63 11.96 -17.33 -12.10
C PRO A 63 13.03 -16.64 -12.97
N GLU A 64 13.19 -17.05 -14.23
CA GLU A 64 14.17 -16.47 -15.16
C GLU A 64 13.67 -15.20 -15.88
N ARG A 65 12.39 -14.81 -15.68
CA ARG A 65 11.76 -13.70 -16.42
C ARG A 65 11.88 -12.38 -15.68
N LEU A 66 12.57 -11.41 -16.28
CA LEU A 66 12.61 -10.02 -15.83
C LEU A 66 11.28 -9.32 -16.15
N ASN A 67 10.57 -8.81 -15.14
CA ASN A 67 9.41 -7.94 -15.36
C ASN A 67 9.82 -6.47 -15.22
N VAL A 68 9.70 -5.69 -16.29
CA VAL A 68 10.02 -4.26 -16.32
C VAL A 68 8.72 -3.48 -16.37
N HIS A 69 8.37 -2.81 -15.27
CA HIS A 69 7.18 -1.99 -15.20
C HIS A 69 7.47 -0.59 -15.72
N LEU A 70 6.61 -0.04 -16.56
CA LEU A 70 6.72 1.31 -17.08
C LEU A 70 5.69 2.24 -16.43
N LYS A 71 6.09 3.50 -16.23
CA LYS A 71 5.19 4.64 -15.98
C LYS A 71 4.49 5.05 -17.29
N GLU A 72 3.47 5.91 -17.19
CA GLU A 72 2.75 6.47 -18.35
C GLU A 72 3.68 7.25 -19.31
N ASP A 73 4.77 7.80 -18.80
CA ASP A 73 5.78 8.52 -19.59
C ASP A 73 6.83 7.60 -20.24
N GLY A 74 6.73 6.28 -20.04
CA GLY A 74 7.66 5.27 -20.56
C GLY A 74 8.91 5.04 -19.71
N THR A 75 9.02 5.66 -18.54
CA THR A 75 10.13 5.48 -17.60
C THR A 75 9.96 4.19 -16.81
N VAL A 76 11.06 3.46 -16.60
CA VAL A 76 11.04 2.24 -15.78
C VAL A 76 10.73 2.58 -14.33
N MET A 77 9.61 2.03 -13.85
CA MET A 77 9.22 2.06 -12.45
C MET A 77 10.02 0.98 -11.71
N THR A 78 10.90 1.42 -10.82
CA THR A 78 11.59 0.51 -9.89
C THR A 78 11.11 0.81 -8.47
N PRO A 79 10.77 -0.22 -7.69
CA PRO A 79 10.58 -0.02 -6.26
C PRO A 79 11.89 0.46 -5.66
N SER A 80 11.86 1.49 -4.81
CA SER A 80 13.07 1.90 -4.09
C SER A 80 13.62 0.75 -3.25
N PRO A 81 14.94 0.66 -3.06
CA PRO A 81 15.55 -0.40 -2.27
C PRO A 81 14.93 -0.54 -0.88
N LYS A 82 14.77 -1.79 -0.42
CA LYS A 82 14.35 -2.10 0.95
C LYS A 82 15.48 -1.77 1.92
N GLN A 83 15.22 -0.87 2.86
CA GLN A 83 16.13 -0.53 3.96
C GLN A 83 15.65 -1.22 5.24
N LYS A 84 16.47 -2.13 5.81
CA LYS A 84 16.17 -2.76 7.10
C LYS A 84 16.14 -1.72 8.23
N LEU A 85 15.11 -1.80 9.07
CA LEU A 85 14.93 -0.90 10.21
C LEU A 85 15.60 -1.45 11.47
N LYS A 86 16.08 -0.53 12.30
CA LYS A 86 16.60 -0.87 13.64
C LYS A 86 15.45 -1.37 14.53
N SER A 87 15.74 -2.32 15.42
CA SER A 87 14.74 -2.92 16.31
C SER A 87 14.03 -1.90 17.22
N SER A 88 14.68 -0.79 17.59
CA SER A 88 14.03 0.29 18.35
C SER A 88 12.93 0.98 17.54
N ILE A 89 13.19 1.28 16.27
CA ILE A 89 12.23 1.91 15.36
C ILE A 89 11.07 0.96 15.10
N GLN A 90 11.35 -0.32 14.84
CA GLN A 90 10.31 -1.33 14.63
C GLN A 90 9.37 -1.46 15.84
N ARG A 91 9.91 -1.47 17.08
CA ARG A 91 9.08 -1.47 18.29
C ARG A 91 8.21 -0.22 18.41
N ASN A 92 8.76 0.95 18.10
CA ASN A 92 7.99 2.20 18.12
C ASN A 92 6.86 2.18 17.09
N LEU A 93 7.14 1.76 15.85
CA LEU A 93 6.12 1.61 14.79
C LEU A 93 5.02 0.62 15.21
N ARG A 94 5.39 -0.49 15.85
CA ARG A 94 4.43 -1.45 16.40
C ARG A 94 3.50 -0.82 17.42
N ASN A 95 4.05 -0.04 18.35
CA ASN A 95 3.27 0.62 19.38
C ASN A 95 2.35 1.69 18.78
N SER A 96 2.84 2.49 17.83
CA SER A 96 2.02 3.47 17.11
C SER A 96 0.88 2.82 16.33
N LEU A 97 1.14 1.66 15.71
CA LEU A 97 0.11 0.90 14.98
C LEU A 97 -0.98 0.39 15.94
N LEU A 98 -0.60 -0.18 17.09
CA LEU A 98 -1.56 -0.67 18.09
C LEU A 98 -2.34 0.45 18.77
N ALA A 99 -1.73 1.63 18.95
CA ALA A 99 -2.42 2.79 19.47
C ALA A 99 -3.46 3.35 18.48
N GLY A 100 -3.16 3.33 17.18
CA GLY A 100 -4.08 3.77 16.13
C GLY A 100 -5.15 2.74 15.77
N TYR A 101 -4.83 1.45 15.88
CA TYR A 101 -5.70 0.33 15.52
C TYR A 101 -5.75 -0.71 16.65
N PRO A 102 -6.46 -0.45 17.76
CA PRO A 102 -6.51 -1.35 18.92
C PRO A 102 -7.03 -2.75 18.57
N LEU A 103 -8.00 -2.84 17.66
CA LEU A 103 -8.59 -4.10 17.19
C LEU A 103 -7.62 -4.97 16.37
N LEU A 104 -6.44 -4.45 16.00
CA LEU A 104 -5.37 -5.23 15.38
C LEU A 104 -4.53 -6.01 16.42
N THR A 105 -4.68 -5.70 17.71
CA THR A 105 -3.91 -6.33 18.80
C THR A 105 -3.94 -7.86 18.80
N PRO A 106 -5.06 -8.55 18.54
CA PRO A 106 -5.08 -10.01 18.50
C PRO A 106 -4.25 -10.61 17.34
N TYR A 107 -4.06 -9.84 16.26
CA TYR A 107 -3.43 -10.31 15.03
C TYR A 107 -2.01 -9.79 14.83
N ILE A 108 -1.53 -8.91 15.71
CA ILE A 108 -0.28 -8.17 15.51
C ILE A 108 0.97 -9.07 15.44
N ASP A 109 0.96 -10.23 16.11
CA ASP A 109 2.08 -11.18 16.04
C ASP A 109 2.09 -11.96 14.72
N GLU A 110 0.96 -12.05 14.02
CA GLU A 110 0.86 -12.55 12.65
C GLU A 110 1.25 -11.47 11.63
N VAL A 111 0.81 -10.22 11.85
CA VAL A 111 1.08 -9.07 10.96
C VAL A 111 2.55 -8.66 11.02
N MET A 112 3.12 -8.56 12.22
CA MET A 112 4.50 -8.13 12.43
C MET A 112 5.15 -8.94 13.56
N PRO A 113 5.60 -10.17 13.28
CA PRO A 113 6.20 -11.05 14.26
C PRO A 113 7.41 -10.41 14.95
N LYS A 114 7.55 -10.62 16.27
CA LYS A 114 8.62 -9.98 17.08
C LYS A 114 10.05 -10.28 16.61
N LYS A 115 10.26 -11.43 15.98
CA LYS A 115 11.57 -11.86 15.45
C LYS A 115 11.79 -11.52 13.98
N ALA A 116 10.74 -11.09 13.28
CA ALA A 116 10.85 -10.72 11.87
C ALA A 116 11.52 -9.35 11.76
N SER A 117 12.38 -9.18 10.75
CA SER A 117 12.97 -7.89 10.42
C SER A 117 11.99 -7.07 9.58
N LEU A 118 11.78 -5.80 9.94
CA LEU A 118 10.95 -4.86 9.18
C LEU A 118 11.83 -4.02 8.25
N CYS A 119 11.42 -3.87 6.99
CA CYS A 119 12.04 -3.03 5.98
C CYS A 119 11.17 -1.80 5.69
N GLN A 120 11.82 -0.68 5.38
CA GLN A 120 11.23 0.53 4.84
C GLN A 120 11.64 0.68 3.37
N MET A 121 10.67 0.94 2.51
CA MET A 121 10.89 1.33 1.11
C MET A 121 10.41 2.76 0.95
N LYS A 122 11.26 3.62 0.40
CA LYS A 122 10.84 4.98 0.04
C LYS A 122 9.98 4.91 -1.22
N LEU A 123 8.86 5.60 -1.22
CA LEU A 123 8.00 5.75 -2.37
C LEU A 123 8.18 7.17 -2.96
N PRO A 124 7.65 7.43 -4.16
CA PRO A 124 7.42 8.79 -4.62
C PRO A 124 6.63 9.62 -3.59
N ASP A 125 6.66 10.95 -3.73
CA ASP A 125 5.91 11.89 -2.89
C ASP A 125 6.21 11.78 -1.40
N ARG A 126 7.47 11.42 -1.07
CA ARG A 126 8.01 11.30 0.30
C ARG A 126 7.37 10.20 1.14
N ALA A 127 6.49 9.39 0.56
CA ALA A 127 5.86 8.30 1.24
C ALA A 127 6.86 7.18 1.57
N SER A 128 6.54 6.40 2.59
CA SER A 128 7.31 5.24 3.05
C SER A 128 6.40 4.05 3.20
N LEU A 129 6.75 2.93 2.57
CA LEU A 129 6.08 1.65 2.70
C LEU A 129 6.86 0.74 3.63
N TYR A 130 6.15 0.04 4.51
CA TYR A 130 6.74 -0.89 5.47
C TYR A 130 6.32 -2.32 5.15
N VAL A 131 7.33 -3.19 5.02
CA VAL A 131 7.19 -4.58 4.57
C VAL A 131 8.10 -5.48 5.41
N LEU A 132 7.74 -6.75 5.59
CA LEU A 132 8.65 -7.69 6.25
C LEU A 132 9.81 -8.05 5.30
N ASP A 133 10.99 -8.27 5.87
CA ASP A 133 12.20 -8.72 5.18
C ASP A 133 12.15 -10.22 4.89
N THR A 134 11.07 -10.68 4.28
CA THR A 134 10.88 -12.08 3.89
C THR A 134 10.25 -12.08 2.50
N PRO A 135 10.81 -12.83 1.53
CA PRO A 135 10.28 -12.89 0.16
C PRO A 135 8.79 -13.23 0.15
N GLY A 136 8.01 -12.61 -0.76
CA GLY A 136 6.56 -12.79 -0.83
C GLY A 136 5.75 -12.17 0.31
N SER A 137 6.36 -11.44 1.24
CA SER A 137 5.61 -10.78 2.32
C SER A 137 4.72 -9.67 1.77
N PRO A 138 3.43 -9.62 2.17
CA PRO A 138 2.55 -8.55 1.74
C PRO A 138 2.98 -7.20 2.36
N PRO A 139 2.64 -6.08 1.70
CA PRO A 139 2.78 -4.77 2.30
C PRO A 139 1.89 -4.64 3.54
N LEU A 140 2.42 -4.01 4.59
CA LEU A 140 1.72 -3.87 5.86
C LEU A 140 1.05 -2.50 5.99
N PHE A 141 1.86 -1.45 6.06
CA PHE A 141 1.41 -0.09 6.26
C PHE A 141 2.31 0.89 5.52
N TYR A 142 1.81 2.10 5.29
CA TYR A 142 2.54 3.17 4.65
C TYR A 142 2.28 4.50 5.35
N GLN A 143 3.12 5.48 5.06
CA GLN A 143 3.08 6.80 5.67
C GLN A 143 3.51 7.83 4.62
N HIS A 144 2.71 8.86 4.37
CA HIS A 144 3.02 9.88 3.36
C HIS A 144 4.19 10.79 3.76
N GLU A 145 4.24 11.22 5.02
CA GLU A 145 5.32 12.05 5.54
C GLU A 145 5.62 11.68 7.00
N ASN A 146 6.84 11.95 7.45
CA ASN A 146 7.22 11.69 8.84
C ASN A 146 6.31 12.45 9.81
N GLY A 147 5.61 11.71 10.68
CA GLY A 147 4.65 12.27 11.64
C GLY A 147 3.20 12.25 11.18
N ALA A 148 2.93 11.94 9.90
CA ALA A 148 1.59 11.63 9.45
C ALA A 148 1.08 10.29 10.05
N PRO A 149 -0.23 10.07 10.12
CA PRO A 149 -0.78 8.78 10.56
C PRO A 149 -0.23 7.60 9.74
N LEU A 150 0.00 6.47 10.39
CA LEU A 150 0.31 5.21 9.70
C LEU A 150 -0.98 4.66 9.09
N LEU A 151 -1.00 4.47 7.78
CA LEU A 151 -2.15 3.95 7.04
C LEU A 151 -1.93 2.48 6.70
N PRO A 152 -2.92 1.59 6.93
CA PRO A 152 -2.81 0.21 6.52
C PRO A 152 -2.85 0.11 5.00
N HIS A 153 -2.07 -0.82 4.44
CA HIS A 153 -2.18 -1.14 3.04
C HIS A 153 -3.48 -1.93 2.78
N LEU A 154 -4.14 -1.76 1.62
CA LEU A 154 -5.41 -2.44 1.31
C LEU A 154 -5.33 -3.98 1.47
N LYS A 155 -4.25 -4.60 1.00
CA LYS A 155 -3.97 -6.04 1.24
C LYS A 155 -3.98 -6.44 2.72
N LEU A 156 -3.53 -5.58 3.63
CA LEU A 156 -3.61 -5.83 5.08
C LEU A 156 -5.05 -5.68 5.58
N VAL A 157 -5.75 -4.64 5.11
CA VAL A 157 -7.17 -4.41 5.42
C VAL A 157 -8.04 -5.59 5.00
N HIS A 158 -7.87 -6.09 3.77
CA HIS A 158 -8.63 -7.24 3.26
C HIS A 158 -8.40 -8.52 4.08
N ARG A 159 -7.22 -8.66 4.70
CA ARG A 159 -6.92 -9.81 5.56
C ARG A 159 -7.53 -9.69 6.96
N PHE A 160 -7.65 -8.47 7.48
CA PHE A 160 -8.18 -8.18 8.82
C PHE A 160 -9.21 -7.02 8.79
N PRO A 161 -10.33 -7.17 8.06
CA PRO A 161 -11.26 -6.07 7.80
C PRO A 161 -11.91 -5.47 9.05
N GLN A 162 -12.06 -6.28 10.11
CA GLN A 162 -12.60 -5.88 11.41
C GLN A 162 -11.65 -4.99 12.23
N ALA A 163 -10.38 -4.88 11.86
CA ALA A 163 -9.36 -4.22 12.68
C ALA A 163 -9.27 -2.69 12.46
N PHE A 164 -10.04 -2.14 11.52
CA PHE A 164 -9.87 -0.78 11.03
C PHE A 164 -11.17 0.02 11.00
N PRO A 165 -11.13 1.33 11.27
CA PRO A 165 -12.30 2.19 11.19
C PRO A 165 -12.80 2.32 9.75
N THR A 166 -14.10 2.09 9.53
CA THR A 166 -14.70 2.04 8.19
C THR A 166 -15.81 3.06 7.97
N ILE A 167 -15.91 3.55 6.73
CA ILE A 167 -17.08 4.26 6.18
C ILE A 167 -17.51 3.57 4.88
N ARG A 168 -18.77 3.72 4.46
CA ARG A 168 -19.26 3.15 3.20
C ARG A 168 -19.69 4.23 2.22
N ILE A 169 -19.23 4.12 0.99
CA ILE A 169 -19.69 4.96 -0.13
C ILE A 169 -20.82 4.29 -0.89
N ASP A 170 -21.70 5.09 -1.50
CA ASP A 170 -22.69 4.60 -2.44
C ASP A 170 -22.09 4.12 -3.77
N ARG A 171 -22.92 3.43 -4.56
CA ARG A 171 -22.54 2.91 -5.89
C ARG A 171 -22.01 3.97 -6.86
N GLY A 172 -22.53 5.20 -6.79
CA GLY A 172 -22.16 6.28 -7.71
C GLY A 172 -20.74 6.77 -7.49
N ALA A 173 -20.28 6.78 -6.23
CA ALA A 173 -18.93 7.22 -5.86
C ALA A 173 -17.83 6.19 -6.20
N ILE A 174 -18.14 4.89 -6.30
CA ILE A 174 -17.15 3.81 -6.45
C ILE A 174 -16.17 4.06 -7.60
N ARG A 175 -16.68 4.39 -8.80
CA ARG A 175 -15.84 4.60 -9.98
C ARG A 175 -14.83 5.73 -9.77
N PHE A 176 -15.25 6.81 -9.12
CA PHE A 176 -14.42 7.99 -8.90
C PHE A 176 -13.33 7.73 -7.86
N VAL A 177 -13.67 7.05 -6.76
CA VAL A 177 -12.70 6.64 -5.73
C VAL A 177 -11.65 5.71 -6.34
N LEU A 178 -12.05 4.74 -7.16
CA LEU A 178 -11.13 3.85 -7.87
C LEU A 178 -10.34 4.53 -9.01
N SER A 179 -10.58 5.81 -9.25
CA SER A 179 -9.81 6.64 -10.18
C SER A 179 -8.96 7.69 -9.44
N GLY A 180 -8.88 7.63 -8.10
CA GLY A 180 -8.10 8.55 -7.28
C GLY A 180 -8.75 9.92 -7.04
N ALA A 181 -10.04 10.07 -7.31
CA ALA A 181 -10.73 11.32 -7.03
C ALA A 181 -10.97 11.51 -5.52
N THR A 182 -11.01 12.77 -5.07
CA THR A 182 -11.41 13.15 -3.72
C THR A 182 -12.79 12.59 -3.38
N LEU A 183 -12.92 11.95 -2.22
CA LEU A 183 -14.20 11.48 -1.71
C LEU A 183 -14.98 12.66 -1.14
N MET A 184 -16.17 12.90 -1.69
CA MET A 184 -17.05 13.99 -1.29
C MET A 184 -18.19 13.49 -0.38
N ALA A 185 -18.63 14.34 0.54
CA ALA A 185 -19.67 14.02 1.53
C ALA A 185 -20.97 13.42 0.95
N PRO A 186 -21.50 13.85 -0.22
CA PRO A 186 -22.71 13.25 -0.79
C PRO A 186 -22.62 11.75 -1.03
N GLY A 187 -21.42 11.22 -1.31
CA GLY A 187 -21.20 9.78 -1.49
C GLY A 187 -21.37 8.96 -0.21
N LEU A 188 -21.37 9.62 0.96
CA LEU A 188 -21.47 9.01 2.29
C LEU A 188 -22.81 9.27 2.97
N THR A 189 -23.49 10.37 2.61
CA THR A 189 -24.79 10.78 3.20
C THR A 189 -26.00 10.38 2.36
N SER A 190 -25.78 9.80 1.17
CA SER A 190 -26.85 9.21 0.35
C SER A 190 -27.41 7.92 0.97
N ALA A 191 -28.49 7.39 0.39
CA ALA A 191 -29.11 6.14 0.86
C ALA A 191 -28.15 4.93 0.83
N GLY A 192 -27.20 4.93 -0.11
CA GLY A 192 -26.15 3.91 -0.25
C GLY A 192 -24.93 4.17 0.64
N GLY A 193 -24.70 5.41 1.05
CA GLY A 193 -23.61 5.77 1.96
C GLY A 193 -23.87 5.32 3.41
N ARG A 194 -22.80 5.11 4.17
CA ARG A 194 -22.85 4.89 5.62
C ARG A 194 -21.70 5.62 6.29
N LEU A 195 -22.05 6.47 7.25
CA LEU A 195 -21.12 7.04 8.22
C LEU A 195 -21.18 6.21 9.52
N PRO A 196 -20.21 6.40 10.43
CA PRO A 196 -20.25 5.78 11.75
C PRO A 196 -21.56 6.05 12.49
N GLU A 197 -21.92 5.14 13.38
CA GLU A 197 -23.05 5.28 14.29
C GLU A 197 -22.57 5.05 15.72
N PRO A 198 -22.35 6.14 16.48
CA PRO A 198 -21.89 6.05 17.85
C PRO A 198 -22.80 5.21 18.72
N ARG A 199 -22.21 4.29 19.47
CA ARG A 199 -22.91 3.43 20.41
C ARG A 199 -22.02 3.10 21.61
N ASP A 200 -22.65 2.82 22.75
CA ASP A 200 -21.94 2.37 23.94
C ASP A 200 -21.42 0.93 23.73
N GLY A 201 -20.24 0.64 24.28
CA GLY A 201 -19.64 -0.70 24.25
C GLY A 201 -18.28 -0.76 23.58
N GLU A 202 -17.93 -1.95 23.08
CA GLU A 202 -16.64 -2.20 22.42
C GLU A 202 -16.56 -1.54 21.03
N GLU A 203 -15.34 -1.16 20.66
CA GLU A 203 -15.09 -0.57 19.34
C GLU A 203 -15.24 -1.62 18.23
N GLY A 204 -15.87 -1.24 17.11
CA GLY A 204 -15.95 -2.11 15.93
C GLY A 204 -17.10 -1.79 14.99
N VAL A 205 -17.33 -2.68 14.03
CA VAL A 205 -18.46 -2.63 13.09
C VAL A 205 -19.68 -3.35 13.66
N ASP A 206 -20.88 -2.80 13.44
CA ASP A 206 -22.14 -3.50 13.76
C ASP A 206 -22.55 -4.44 12.60
N GLY A 207 -23.71 -5.09 12.76
CA GLY A 207 -24.30 -5.95 11.73
C GLY A 207 -24.66 -5.24 10.41
N GLU A 208 -24.65 -3.90 10.38
CA GLU A 208 -24.83 -3.10 9.17
C GLU A 208 -23.52 -2.53 8.60
N GLY A 209 -22.38 -2.82 9.25
CA GLY A 209 -21.07 -2.33 8.86
C GLY A 209 -20.76 -0.89 9.30
N ARG A 210 -21.48 -0.33 10.27
CA ARG A 210 -21.21 1.02 10.79
C ARG A 210 -20.22 0.97 11.95
N TRP A 211 -19.21 1.82 11.86
CA TRP A 211 -18.22 1.98 12.93
C TRP A 211 -18.85 2.56 14.19
N SER A 212 -18.42 2.11 15.36
CA SER A 212 -19.06 2.37 16.66
C SER A 212 -18.76 3.75 17.28
N ARG A 213 -17.91 4.57 16.66
CA ARG A 213 -17.59 5.93 17.14
C ARG A 213 -17.44 6.91 15.99
N GLU A 214 -17.66 8.19 16.26
CA GLU A 214 -17.28 9.25 15.33
C GLU A 214 -15.76 9.27 15.13
N LEU A 215 -15.35 9.54 13.88
CA LEU A 215 -13.96 9.70 13.49
C LEU A 215 -13.67 11.19 13.31
N LYS A 216 -12.52 11.64 13.82
CA LYS A 216 -12.11 13.04 13.73
C LYS A 216 -11.29 13.30 12.47
N LYS A 217 -11.22 14.58 12.11
CA LYS A 217 -10.27 15.05 11.10
C LYS A 217 -8.84 14.60 11.46
N GLY A 218 -8.11 14.12 10.47
CA GLY A 218 -6.75 13.60 10.61
C GLY A 218 -6.70 12.12 10.99
N GLU A 219 -7.83 11.47 11.25
CA GLU A 219 -7.85 10.03 11.51
C GLU A 219 -7.81 9.22 10.21
N PRO A 220 -7.08 8.08 10.21
CA PRO A 220 -7.18 7.06 9.18
C PRO A 220 -8.60 6.52 9.03
N VAL A 221 -8.99 6.20 7.80
CA VAL A 221 -10.27 5.56 7.51
C VAL A 221 -10.17 4.61 6.32
N VAL A 222 -10.86 3.48 6.43
CA VAL A 222 -11.07 2.51 5.36
C VAL A 222 -12.39 2.81 4.67
N VAL A 223 -12.38 2.83 3.34
CA VAL A 223 -13.55 3.11 2.52
C VAL A 223 -14.08 1.79 1.95
N MET A 224 -15.27 1.41 2.40
CA MET A 224 -16.06 0.29 1.90
C MET A 224 -17.00 0.76 0.79
N ALA A 225 -17.38 -0.15 -0.11
CA ALA A 225 -18.29 0.17 -1.21
C ALA A 225 -19.64 -0.55 -1.05
N GLU A 226 -20.74 0.13 -1.38
CA GLU A 226 -22.07 -0.46 -1.36
C GLU A 226 -22.14 -1.72 -2.25
N GLY A 227 -22.57 -2.84 -1.66
CA GLY A 227 -22.68 -4.13 -2.35
C GLY A 227 -21.34 -4.83 -2.61
N LYS A 228 -20.26 -4.42 -1.92
CA LYS A 228 -18.95 -5.07 -1.95
C LYS A 228 -18.52 -5.44 -0.54
N GLU A 229 -17.84 -6.58 -0.42
CA GLU A 229 -17.29 -7.07 0.84
C GLU A 229 -15.89 -6.47 1.11
N GLU A 230 -15.12 -6.23 0.06
CA GLU A 230 -13.75 -5.73 0.14
C GLU A 230 -13.69 -4.21 0.16
N ALA A 231 -12.74 -3.67 0.93
CA ALA A 231 -12.43 -2.24 0.95
C ALA A 231 -11.91 -1.76 -0.41
N CYS A 232 -12.34 -0.57 -0.85
CA CYS A 232 -11.91 0.00 -2.12
C CYS A 232 -10.80 1.05 -1.97
N ALA A 233 -10.70 1.71 -0.82
CA ALA A 233 -9.66 2.70 -0.56
C ALA A 233 -9.32 2.84 0.94
N VAL A 234 -8.18 3.45 1.23
CA VAL A 234 -7.71 3.85 2.56
C VAL A 234 -7.17 5.28 2.46
N GLY A 235 -7.52 6.14 3.41
CA GLY A 235 -7.02 7.51 3.42
C GLY A 235 -7.15 8.16 4.79
N VAL A 236 -6.92 9.47 4.82
CA VAL A 236 -7.03 10.31 6.02
C VAL A 236 -8.24 11.23 5.88
N LEU A 237 -9.03 11.35 6.95
CA LEU A 237 -10.16 12.26 6.97
C LEU A 237 -9.72 13.72 6.94
N VAL A 238 -10.23 14.50 5.98
CA VAL A 238 -10.03 15.96 5.93
C VAL A 238 -11.12 16.73 6.69
N ALA A 239 -12.23 16.06 7.03
CA ALA A 239 -13.34 16.54 7.87
C ALA A 239 -13.83 15.41 8.80
N GLY A 240 -14.34 15.75 9.98
CA GLY A 240 -14.85 14.75 10.94
C GLY A 240 -16.19 14.15 10.50
N THR A 241 -16.48 12.90 10.84
CA THR A 241 -17.69 12.21 10.36
C THR A 241 -18.99 12.84 10.86
N GLU A 242 -18.98 13.39 12.07
CA GLU A 242 -20.13 14.15 12.61
C GLU A 242 -20.39 15.43 11.80
N GLU A 243 -19.33 16.16 11.42
CA GLU A 243 -19.41 17.35 10.58
C GLU A 243 -19.94 17.00 9.19
N VAL A 244 -19.42 15.93 8.59
CA VAL A 244 -19.85 15.42 7.28
C VAL A 244 -21.34 15.05 7.31
N LYS A 245 -21.80 14.39 8.38
CA LYS A 245 -23.21 14.02 8.57
C LYS A 245 -24.13 15.23 8.66
N LYS A 246 -23.69 16.30 9.35
CA LYS A 246 -24.47 17.54 9.52
C LYS A 246 -24.46 18.42 8.26
N ALA A 247 -23.30 18.58 7.63
CA ALA A 247 -23.12 19.49 6.51
C ALA A 247 -23.58 18.90 5.17
N GLY A 248 -23.39 17.59 4.97
CA GLY A 248 -23.75 16.88 3.74
C GLY A 248 -22.99 17.33 2.49
N LYS A 249 -21.93 18.14 2.63
CA LYS A 249 -21.14 18.70 1.52
C LYS A 249 -19.67 18.84 1.93
N GLY A 250 -18.81 18.99 0.92
CA GLY A 250 -17.37 19.18 1.10
C GLY A 250 -16.54 17.90 0.96
N PRO A 251 -15.21 18.02 0.92
CA PRO A 251 -14.29 16.89 0.83
C PRO A 251 -14.23 16.14 2.16
N VAL A 252 -14.02 14.82 2.09
CA VAL A 252 -13.98 13.92 3.25
C VAL A 252 -12.68 13.13 3.30
N VAL A 253 -12.22 12.61 2.17
CA VAL A 253 -10.91 11.94 2.05
C VAL A 253 -10.21 12.43 0.79
N GLU A 254 -8.96 12.84 0.93
CA GLU A 254 -8.06 13.25 -0.15
C GLU A 254 -6.88 12.26 -0.22
N ASP A 255 -6.25 12.15 -1.40
CA ASP A 255 -5.03 11.36 -1.65
C ASP A 255 -5.07 9.93 -1.07
N ALA A 256 -6.18 9.23 -1.32
CA ALA A 256 -6.39 7.88 -0.83
C ALA A 256 -5.56 6.85 -1.63
N HIS A 257 -5.07 5.82 -0.94
CA HIS A 257 -4.63 4.58 -1.56
C HIS A 257 -5.87 3.77 -1.97
N PHE A 258 -6.00 3.38 -3.23
CA PHE A 258 -7.19 2.69 -3.74
C PHE A 258 -6.86 1.45 -4.57
N LEU A 259 -7.85 0.57 -4.77
CA LEU A 259 -7.65 -0.64 -5.57
C LEU A 259 -7.29 -0.30 -7.01
N GLY A 260 -6.14 -0.82 -7.45
CA GLY A 260 -5.64 -0.58 -8.81
C GLY A 260 -4.72 0.63 -8.95
N ASP A 261 -4.43 1.37 -7.89
CA ASP A 261 -3.42 2.42 -7.91
C ASP A 261 -1.98 1.86 -8.01
N GLY A 262 -1.00 2.76 -8.04
CA GLY A 262 0.41 2.39 -8.14
C GLY A 262 0.91 1.58 -6.93
N LEU A 263 0.42 1.89 -5.72
CA LEU A 263 0.80 1.19 -4.50
C LEU A 263 0.22 -0.24 -4.45
N TRP A 264 -1.03 -0.42 -4.90
CA TRP A 264 -1.69 -1.71 -5.02
C TRP A 264 -0.97 -2.65 -6.00
N LYS A 265 -0.55 -2.07 -7.13
CA LYS A 265 0.16 -2.76 -8.21
C LYS A 265 1.66 -2.93 -7.94
N LEU A 266 2.18 -2.34 -6.87
CA LEU A 266 3.60 -2.39 -6.55
C LEU A 266 4.03 -3.85 -6.32
N ASN A 267 5.01 -4.28 -7.11
CA ASN A 267 5.68 -5.54 -6.89
C ASN A 267 6.75 -5.37 -5.81
N LEU A 268 6.77 -6.28 -4.85
CA LEU A 268 7.69 -6.28 -3.71
C LEU A 268 8.71 -7.41 -3.77
N ASP A 269 8.61 -8.29 -4.76
CA ASP A 269 9.59 -9.35 -5.00
C ASP A 269 10.78 -8.82 -5.81
#